data_AF-A0A919WHT8-F1
#
_entry.id   AF-A0A919WHT8-F1
#
_cell.length_a   1.000
_cell.length_b   1.000
_cell.length_c   1.000
_cell.angle_alpha   90.00
_cell.angle_beta   90.00
_cell.angle_gamma   90.00
#
_symmetry.space_group_name_H-M   'P 1'
#
loop_
_entity.id
_entity.type
_entity.pdbx_description
1 polymer ?
#
loop_
_entity_poly.entity_id
_entity_poly.type
_entity_poly.pdbx_seq_one_letter_code
_entity_poly.pdbx_strand_id
1 'polypeptide(L)'
;MKISTIMVIIGLAGFPLAWINEQNRFLPIDLPYTTTIASVLLILGFSSLDLQKEIRIPRLAKLLGDASFSIYLTHFTSMSAISIFFSTASSLAIPNIMLAILLITASMIGGVFVYAFVEKPLYRRLRKRTKRMEIVVVQN
;
A
#
# COMPACT_ATOMS: atom_id res chain seq x y z
N MET A 1 12.72 5.57 21.76
CA MET A 1 13.30 5.09 20.49
C MET A 1 13.31 3.57 20.34
N LYS A 2 14.11 2.80 21.09
CA LYS A 2 14.27 1.34 20.84
C LYS A 2 12.97 0.53 20.90
N ILE A 3 12.10 0.79 21.89
CA ILE A 3 10.83 0.05 22.06
C ILE A 3 9.89 0.26 20.88
N SER A 4 9.75 1.51 20.40
CA SER A 4 8.83 1.84 19.31
C SER A 4 9.28 1.21 18.00
N THR A 5 10.59 1.23 17.71
CA THR A 5 11.16 0.57 16.53
C THR A 5 10.95 -0.95 16.58
N ILE A 6 11.08 -1.57 17.77
CA ILE A 6 10.81 -3.00 17.95
C ILE A 6 9.33 -3.31 17.65
N MET A 7 8.39 -2.50 18.15
CA MET A 7 6.96 -2.68 17.86
C MET A 7 6.66 -2.59 16.36
N VAL A 8 7.27 -1.64 15.65
CA VAL A 8 7.14 -1.52 14.19
C VAL A 8 7.69 -2.74 13.48
N ILE A 9 8.89 -3.21 13.85
CA ILE A 9 9.53 -4.38 13.23
C ILE A 9 8.68 -5.64 13.45
N ILE A 10 8.18 -5.85 14.68
CA ILE A 10 7.33 -6.99 15.01
C ILE A 10 6.02 -6.93 14.22
N GLY A 11 5.35 -5.77 14.19
CA GLY A 11 4.13 -5.58 13.43
C GLY A 11 4.34 -5.81 11.93
N LEU A 12 5.44 -5.28 11.36
CA LEU A 12 5.78 -5.46 9.94
C LEU A 12 6.07 -6.94 9.61
N ALA A 13 6.82 -7.64 10.48
CA ALA A 13 7.12 -9.07 10.33
C ALA A 13 5.88 -9.95 10.53
N GLY A 14 4.88 -9.48 11.27
CA GLY A 14 3.62 -10.20 11.49
C GLY A 14 2.85 -10.53 10.21
N PHE A 15 2.90 -9.66 9.19
CA PHE A 15 2.20 -9.88 7.91
C PHE A 15 2.77 -11.06 7.09
N PRO A 16 4.08 -11.11 6.77
CA PRO A 16 4.64 -12.26 6.07
C PRO A 16 4.55 -13.54 6.90
N LEU A 17 4.67 -13.46 8.23
CA LEU A 17 4.48 -14.62 9.11
C LEU A 17 3.05 -15.16 9.06
N ALA A 18 2.05 -14.27 9.11
CA ALA A 18 0.64 -14.64 8.99
C ALA A 18 0.34 -15.30 7.63
N TRP A 19 0.91 -14.77 6.55
CA TRP A 19 0.80 -15.36 5.23
C TRP A 19 1.47 -16.74 5.14
N ILE A 20 2.71 -16.90 5.62
CA ILE A 20 3.39 -18.20 5.64
C ILE A 20 2.61 -19.21 6.48
N ASN A 21 2.03 -18.78 7.60
CA ASN A 21 1.18 -19.63 8.43
C ASN A 21 -0.06 -20.10 7.68
N GLU A 22 -0.75 -19.22 6.96
CA GLU A 22 -1.93 -19.58 6.17
C GLU A 22 -1.58 -20.57 5.04
N GLN A 23 -0.45 -20.38 4.38
CA GLN A 23 -0.02 -21.23 3.26
C GLN A 23 0.34 -22.66 3.71
N ASN A 24 0.96 -22.80 4.89
CA ASN A 24 1.44 -24.10 5.40
C ASN A 24 0.55 -24.70 6.48
N ARG A 25 -0.44 -23.95 6.98
CA ARG A 25 -1.30 -24.29 8.13
C ARG A 25 -0.51 -24.82 9.35
N PHE A 26 0.56 -24.13 9.75
CA PHE A 26 1.36 -24.53 10.91
C PHE A 26 0.60 -24.38 12.24
N LEU A 27 -0.19 -23.32 12.38
CA LEU A 27 -1.02 -23.04 13.56
C LEU A 27 -2.48 -22.88 13.14
N PRO A 28 -3.45 -23.43 13.91
CA PRO A 28 -4.89 -23.28 13.67
C PRO A 28 -5.38 -21.90 14.15
N ILE A 29 -4.72 -20.84 13.70
CA ILE A 29 -5.08 -19.46 14.01
C ILE A 29 -5.48 -18.82 12.69
N ASP A 30 -6.71 -18.30 12.63
CA ASP A 30 -7.21 -17.69 11.41
C ASP A 30 -6.41 -16.42 11.06
N LEU A 31 -6.19 -16.22 9.76
CA LEU A 31 -5.52 -15.05 9.19
C LEU A 31 -6.01 -13.69 9.73
N PRO A 32 -7.32 -13.47 9.98
CA PRO A 32 -7.81 -12.18 10.47
C PRO A 32 -7.25 -11.82 11.85
N TYR A 33 -7.10 -12.78 12.76
CA TYR A 33 -6.64 -12.50 14.13
C TYR A 33 -5.16 -12.11 14.15
N THR A 34 -4.32 -12.85 13.43
CA THR A 34 -2.88 -12.58 13.35
C THR A 34 -2.58 -11.25 12.68
N THR A 35 -3.26 -10.95 11.57
CA THR A 35 -3.11 -9.67 10.85
C THR A 35 -3.66 -8.49 11.62
N THR A 36 -4.72 -8.66 12.40
CA THR A 36 -5.25 -7.60 13.29
C THR A 36 -4.23 -7.25 14.36
N ILE A 37 -3.66 -8.24 15.05
CA ILE A 37 -2.63 -8.02 16.07
C ILE A 37 -1.41 -7.31 15.46
N ALA A 38 -0.94 -7.79 14.31
CA ALA A 38 0.17 -7.16 13.58
C ALA A 38 -0.12 -5.70 13.20
N SER A 39 -1.33 -5.41 12.73
CA SER A 39 -1.78 -4.06 12.37
C SER A 39 -1.82 -3.12 13.58
N VAL A 40 -2.37 -3.59 14.71
CA VAL A 40 -2.41 -2.81 15.96
C VAL A 40 -0.99 -2.48 16.43
N LEU A 41 -0.08 -3.46 16.43
CA LEU A 41 1.32 -3.20 16.78
C LEU A 41 2.00 -2.21 15.84
N LEU A 42 1.76 -2.31 14.52
CA LEU A 42 2.30 -1.36 13.54
C LEU A 42 1.81 0.07 13.81
N ILE A 43 0.50 0.25 14.00
CA ILE A 43 -0.12 1.56 14.24
C ILE A 43 0.42 2.17 15.53
N LEU A 44 0.47 1.39 16.62
CA LEU A 44 1.01 1.83 17.90
C LEU A 44 2.50 2.19 17.79
N GLY A 45 3.28 1.38 17.07
CA GLY A 45 4.69 1.61 16.82
C GLY A 45 4.95 2.91 16.05
N PHE A 46 4.23 3.13 14.94
CA PHE A 46 4.36 4.36 14.15
C PHE A 46 3.86 5.60 14.89
N SER A 47 2.71 5.51 15.59
CA SER A 47 2.18 6.62 16.38
C SER A 47 3.15 7.03 17.50
N SER A 48 3.76 6.05 18.16
CA SER A 48 4.76 6.29 19.21
C SER A 48 6.05 6.92 18.67
N LEU A 49 6.46 6.58 17.44
CA LEU A 49 7.60 7.22 16.77
C LEU A 49 7.25 8.66 16.35
N ASP A 50 6.04 8.91 15.88
CA ASP A 50 5.62 10.22 15.38
C ASP A 50 5.59 11.26 16.51
N LEU A 51 5.15 10.83 17.70
CA LEU A 51 5.17 11.63 18.92
C LEU A 51 6.58 12.08 19.34
N GLN A 52 7.61 11.35 18.90
CA GLN A 52 9.02 11.66 19.19
C GLN A 52 9.60 12.73 18.23
N LYS A 53 8.83 13.23 17.25
CA LYS A 53 9.15 14.34 16.32
C LYS A 53 10.44 14.22 15.49
N GLU A 54 11.12 13.08 15.52
CA GLU A 54 12.39 12.86 14.80
C GLU A 54 12.26 12.03 13.50
N ILE A 55 11.04 11.78 13.00
CA ILE A 55 10.89 10.94 11.81
C ILE A 55 11.14 11.75 10.53
N ARG A 56 12.20 11.40 9.81
CA ARG A 56 12.32 11.76 8.39
C ARG A 56 11.71 10.65 7.53
N ILE A 57 10.56 10.92 6.94
CA ILE A 57 9.89 9.99 6.03
C ILE A 57 10.73 9.85 4.74
N PRO A 58 11.18 8.64 4.36
CA PRO A 58 11.95 8.46 3.14
C PRO A 58 11.09 8.73 1.91
N ARG A 59 11.72 9.20 0.82
CA ARG A 59 11.02 9.61 -0.42
C ARG A 59 10.12 8.50 -1.00
N LEU A 60 10.55 7.24 -0.89
CA LEU A 60 9.78 6.09 -1.36
C LEU A 60 8.51 5.88 -0.53
N ALA A 61 8.59 5.92 0.81
CA ALA A 61 7.42 5.78 1.67
C ALA A 61 6.42 6.94 1.44
N LYS A 62 6.94 8.16 1.24
CA LYS A 62 6.09 9.30 0.87
C LYS A 62 5.39 9.09 -0.47
N LEU A 63 6.13 8.66 -1.50
CA LEU A 63 5.55 8.39 -2.83
C LEU A 63 4.45 7.31 -2.76
N LEU A 64 4.72 6.24 -2.03
CA LEU A 64 3.76 5.15 -1.82
C LEU A 64 2.53 5.60 -1.03
N GLY A 65 2.72 6.44 -0.01
CA GLY A 65 1.63 7.06 0.73
C GLY A 65 0.79 7.98 -0.16
N ASP A 66 1.43 8.87 -0.94
CA ASP A 66 0.74 9.78 -1.85
C ASP A 66 -0.02 9.01 -2.95
N ALA A 67 0.50 7.86 -3.40
CA ALA A 67 -0.13 7.00 -4.41
C ALA A 67 -1.10 5.95 -3.83
N SER A 68 -1.24 5.87 -2.50
CA SER A 68 -2.00 4.80 -1.84
C SER A 68 -3.46 4.72 -2.28
N PHE A 69 -4.09 5.87 -2.52
CA PHE A 69 -5.46 5.94 -3.01
C PHE A 69 -5.61 5.36 -4.42
N SER A 70 -4.73 5.76 -5.35
CA SER A 70 -4.71 5.19 -6.71
C SER A 70 -4.42 3.69 -6.69
N ILE A 71 -3.51 3.22 -5.84
CA ILE A 71 -3.24 1.78 -5.68
C ILE A 71 -4.50 1.05 -5.18
N TYR A 72 -5.20 1.60 -4.19
CA TYR A 72 -6.45 1.02 -3.70
C TYR A 72 -7.54 0.97 -4.78
N LEU A 73 -7.66 1.97 -5.65
CA LEU A 73 -8.67 1.93 -6.71
C LEU A 73 -8.33 0.91 -7.82
N THR A 74 -7.05 0.71 -8.09
CA THR A 74 -6.59 -0.04 -9.27
C THR A 74 -6.16 -1.47 -8.96
N HIS A 75 -5.86 -1.81 -7.70
CA HIS A 75 -5.37 -3.16 -7.38
C HIS A 75 -6.35 -4.25 -7.81
N PHE A 76 -7.67 -4.06 -7.61
CA PHE A 76 -8.68 -5.06 -7.98
C PHE A 76 -8.76 -5.24 -9.51
N THR A 77 -8.70 -4.15 -10.28
CA THR A 77 -8.73 -4.20 -11.74
C THR A 77 -7.44 -4.78 -12.30
N SER A 78 -6.29 -4.42 -11.73
CA SER A 78 -4.99 -5.02 -12.05
C SER A 78 -4.97 -6.52 -11.77
N MET A 79 -5.41 -6.94 -10.58
CA MET A 79 -5.52 -8.36 -10.23
C MET A 79 -6.44 -9.11 -11.20
N SER A 80 -7.62 -8.56 -11.48
CA SER A 80 -8.57 -9.18 -12.42
C SER A 80 -7.99 -9.34 -13.83
N ALA A 81 -7.32 -8.30 -14.34
CA ALA A 81 -6.67 -8.36 -15.66
C ALA A 81 -5.58 -9.42 -15.72
N ILE A 82 -4.76 -9.52 -14.67
CA ILE A 82 -3.69 -10.52 -14.57
C ILE A 82 -4.29 -11.92 -14.47
N SER A 83 -5.34 -12.12 -13.66
CA SER A 83 -6.03 -13.42 -13.56
C SER A 83 -6.58 -13.90 -14.89
N ILE A 84 -7.19 -13.00 -15.69
CA ILE A 84 -7.66 -13.33 -17.04
C ILE A 84 -6.48 -13.73 -17.94
N PHE A 85 -5.40 -12.95 -17.93
CA PHE A 85 -4.22 -13.24 -18.73
C PHE A 85 -3.60 -14.61 -18.40
N PHE A 86 -3.50 -14.95 -17.12
CA PHE A 86 -3.00 -16.26 -16.69
C PHE A 86 -3.96 -17.41 -17.00
N SER A 87 -5.28 -17.18 -16.93
CA SER A 87 -6.26 -18.20 -17.34
C SER A 87 -6.14 -18.59 -18.81
N THR A 88 -5.78 -17.63 -19.67
CA THR A 88 -5.51 -17.88 -21.10
C THR A 88 -4.12 -18.48 -21.35
N ALA A 89 -3.16 -18.23 -20.46
CA ALA A 89 -1.79 -18.76 -20.53
C ALA A 89 -1.65 -20.08 -19.75
N SER A 90 -2.52 -21.05 -20.05
CA SER A 90 -2.72 -22.33 -19.35
C SER A 90 -1.48 -23.24 -19.16
N SER A 91 -0.29 -22.90 -19.65
CA SER A 91 0.89 -23.78 -19.63
C SER A 91 1.97 -23.44 -18.60
N LEU A 92 1.92 -22.29 -17.92
CA LEU A 92 2.91 -21.94 -16.92
C LEU A 92 2.47 -22.39 -15.53
N ALA A 93 3.01 -23.52 -15.07
CA ALA A 93 2.91 -23.97 -13.68
C ALA A 93 3.76 -23.05 -12.77
N ILE A 94 3.27 -21.86 -12.47
CA ILE A 94 3.93 -20.92 -11.56
C ILE A 94 3.55 -21.28 -10.11
N PRO A 95 4.52 -21.40 -9.19
CA PRO A 95 4.22 -21.58 -7.78
C PRO A 95 3.35 -20.43 -7.23
N ASN A 96 2.37 -20.75 -6.40
CA ASN A 96 1.43 -19.76 -5.83
C ASN A 96 2.14 -18.55 -5.19
N ILE A 97 3.29 -18.77 -4.55
CA ILE A 97 4.08 -17.71 -3.92
C ILE A 97 4.59 -16.70 -4.96
N MET A 98 5.06 -17.17 -6.12
CA MET A 98 5.59 -16.32 -7.17
C MET A 98 4.47 -15.56 -7.87
N LEU A 99 3.32 -16.23 -8.08
CA LEU A 99 2.13 -15.57 -8.63
C LEU A 99 1.64 -14.44 -7.71
N ALA A 100 1.62 -14.67 -6.40
CA ALA A 100 1.20 -13.64 -5.44
C ALA A 100 2.17 -12.46 -5.39
N ILE A 101 3.49 -12.70 -5.38
CA ILE A 101 4.50 -11.62 -5.46
C ILE A 101 4.33 -10.83 -6.76
N LEU A 102 4.10 -11.51 -7.88
CA LEU A 102 3.86 -10.88 -9.18
C LEU A 102 2.59 -10.01 -9.15
N LEU A 103 1.49 -10.53 -8.61
CA LEU A 103 0.23 -9.79 -8.47
C LEU A 103 0.40 -8.54 -7.60
N ILE A 104 1.06 -8.66 -6.44
CA ILE A 104 1.32 -7.54 -5.53
C ILE A 104 2.15 -6.46 -6.23
N THR A 105 3.27 -6.86 -6.84
CA THR A 105 4.19 -5.93 -7.51
C THR A 105 3.54 -5.27 -8.73
N ALA A 106 2.85 -6.03 -9.58
CA ALA A 106 2.17 -5.50 -10.74
C ALA A 106 1.03 -4.53 -10.36
N SER A 107 0.24 -4.86 -9.33
CA SER A 107 -0.83 -3.98 -8.84
C SER A 107 -0.28 -2.68 -8.27
N MET A 108 0.84 -2.76 -7.52
CA MET A 108 1.52 -1.59 -6.96
C MET A 108 2.10 -0.70 -8.06
N ILE A 109 2.74 -1.27 -9.07
CA ILE A 109 3.26 -0.54 -10.24
C ILE A 109 2.12 0.11 -11.03
N GLY A 110 1.05 -0.63 -11.30
CA GLY A 110 -0.14 -0.13 -11.99
C GLY A 110 -0.78 1.05 -11.26
N GLY A 111 -0.92 0.94 -9.93
CA GLY A 111 -1.45 2.02 -9.10
C GLY A 111 -0.56 3.26 -9.06
N VAL A 112 0.76 3.09 -8.96
CA VAL A 112 1.71 4.22 -9.03
C VAL A 112 1.67 4.88 -10.41
N PHE A 113 1.47 4.10 -11.48
CA PHE A 113 1.31 4.64 -12.82
C PHE A 113 0.05 5.50 -12.94
N VAL A 114 -1.09 5.00 -12.46
CA VAL A 114 -2.35 5.77 -12.43
C VAL A 114 -2.21 7.03 -11.57
N TYR A 115 -1.54 6.95 -10.42
CA TYR A 115 -1.25 8.12 -9.60
C TYR A 115 -0.46 9.18 -10.38
N ALA A 116 0.61 8.78 -11.07
CA ALA A 116 1.48 9.70 -11.80
C ALA A 116 0.79 10.34 -13.01
N PHE A 117 -0.04 9.57 -13.73
CA PHE A 117 -0.66 9.99 -14.99
C PHE A 117 -2.07 10.57 -14.87
N VAL A 118 -2.81 10.25 -13.80
CA VAL A 118 -4.20 10.68 -13.61
C VAL A 118 -4.30 11.60 -12.40
N GLU A 119 -3.94 11.09 -11.22
CA GLU A 119 -4.18 11.80 -9.96
C GLU A 119 -3.33 13.07 -9.83
N LYS A 120 -2.02 12.96 -10.06
CA LYS A 120 -1.08 14.08 -9.99
C LYS A 120 -1.39 15.22 -10.97
N PRO A 121 -1.68 14.99 -12.27
CA PRO A 121 -2.07 16.08 -13.17
C PRO A 121 -3.45 16.64 -12.86
N LEU A 122 -4.40 15.82 -12.42
CA LEU A 122 -5.73 16.29 -12.03
C LEU A 122 -5.64 17.24 -10.83
N TYR A 123 -4.91 16.85 -9.78
CA TYR A 123 -4.65 17.70 -8.62
C TYR A 123 -3.98 19.02 -9.01
N ARG A 124 -2.98 18.97 -9.91
CA ARG A 124 -2.29 20.17 -10.41
C ARG A 124 -3.23 21.09 -11.20
N ARG A 125 -4.16 20.55 -11.99
CA ARG A 125 -5.13 21.34 -12.77
C ARG A 125 -6.21 21.95 -11.90
N LEU A 126 -6.74 21.20 -10.93
CA LEU A 126 -7.78 21.68 -10.00
C LEU A 126 -7.23 22.77 -9.08
N ARG A 127 -6.05 22.58 -8.49
CA ARG A 127 -5.42 23.57 -7.63
C ARG A 127 -5.13 24.91 -8.35
N LYS A 128 -4.79 24.86 -9.65
CA LYS A 128 -4.65 26.07 -10.47
C LYS A 128 -5.97 26.83 -10.63
N ARG A 129 -7.11 26.12 -10.75
CA ARG A 129 -8.43 26.76 -10.86
C ARG A 129 -8.89 27.37 -9.54
N THR A 130 -8.70 26.68 -8.42
CA THR A 130 -9.06 27.22 -7.09
C THR A 130 -8.26 28.48 -6.76
N LYS A 131 -6.94 28.47 -7.00
CA LYS A 131 -6.09 29.64 -6.73
C LYS A 131 -6.43 30.84 -7.64
N ARG A 132 -6.93 30.59 -8.85
CA ARG A 132 -7.43 31.64 -9.75
C ARG A 132 -8.75 32.23 -9.25
N MET A 133 -9.62 31.42 -8.65
CA MET A 133 -10.90 31.89 -8.08
C MET A 133 -10.69 32.72 -6.81
N GLU A 134 -9.76 32.34 -5.93
CA GLU A 134 -9.42 33.17 -4.74
C GLU A 134 -8.89 34.56 -5.13
N ILE A 135 -8.06 34.67 -6.16
CA ILE A 135 -7.54 35.98 -6.61
C ILE A 135 -8.66 36.86 -7.19
N VAL A 136 -9.63 36.28 -7.90
CA VAL A 136 -10.76 37.02 -8.47
C VAL A 136 -11.74 37.48 -7.39
N VAL A 137 -11.93 36.70 -6.33
CA VAL A 137 -12.83 37.06 -5.21
C VAL A 137 -12.21 38.13 -4.29
N VAL A 138 -10.88 38.16 -4.12
CA VAL A 138 -10.20 39.16 -3.26
C VAL A 138 -10.03 40.52 -3.95
N GLN A 139 -10.14 40.59 -5.29
CA GLN A 139 -10.02 41.84 -6.06
C GLN A 139 -11.37 42.52 -6.37
N ASN A 140 -12.48 41.98 -5.90
CA ASN A 140 -13.83 42.49 -6.12
C ASN A 140 -14.49 42.87 -4.79
#